data_AF-A0A926C7F7-F1
#
_entry.id   AF-A0A926C7F7-F1
#
_cell.length_a   1.000
_cell.length_b   1.000
_cell.length_c   1.000
_cell.angle_alpha   90.00
_cell.angle_beta   90.00
_cell.angle_gamma   90.00
#
_symmetry.space_group_name_H-M   'P 1'
#
loop_
_entity.id
_entity.type
_entity.pdbx_description
1 polymer ?
#
loop_
_entity_poly.entity_id
_entity_poly.type
_entity_poly.pdbx_seq_one_letter_code
_entity_poly.pdbx_strand_id
1 'polypeptide(L)'
;MRQLLTSFVAVVLGLSGCHRQPDKLPPLGNAVISQVVARMTDVMVHDVTNPPLAARFFAYACLAGYEVVAQHDSTYPSMRGTLNDYPAIEKPADLPRHSPELSAVLAMLATAKKMQPSGTLLQAYEDRLLDSCRTLGFAEETIDQSKQYALAVSKQILAYAKADRYNRISNYPRYTPTAGGGNWYPTPPGFFAPVEPYFNTVRP
;
A
#
# COMPACT_ATOMS: atom_id res chain seq x y z
N MET A 1 57.95 26.08 40.41
CA MET A 1 56.83 26.96 40.82
C MET A 1 55.62 26.52 40.02
N ARG A 2 54.88 25.47 40.42
CA ARG A 2 53.83 25.40 41.47
C ARG A 2 52.66 26.36 41.18
N GLN A 3 51.46 25.77 41.05
CA GLN A 3 50.12 26.35 40.81
C GLN A 3 49.86 26.60 39.31
N LEU A 4 49.05 25.82 38.59
CA LEU A 4 47.64 25.54 38.83
C LEU A 4 47.27 24.11 38.39
N LEU A 5 47.25 23.21 39.36
CA LEU A 5 46.52 21.94 39.30
C LEU A 5 45.29 22.20 40.18
N THR A 6 44.09 22.33 39.60
CA THR A 6 42.74 22.14 40.19
C THR A 6 41.70 23.06 39.54
N SER A 7 41.02 22.55 38.51
CA SER A 7 39.59 22.79 38.26
C SER A 7 39.12 21.68 37.31
N PHE A 8 38.66 20.56 37.86
CA PHE A 8 37.22 20.28 38.00
C PHE A 8 36.60 20.05 36.61
N VAL A 9 36.66 18.82 36.09
CA VAL A 9 35.59 17.82 36.27
C VAL A 9 34.24 18.36 35.78
N ALA A 10 33.65 17.61 34.83
CA ALA A 10 32.25 17.63 34.41
C ALA A 10 31.82 18.66 33.34
N VAL A 11 32.28 18.47 32.10
CA VAL A 11 31.42 18.69 30.90
C VAL A 11 31.73 17.61 29.86
N VAL A 12 31.45 16.35 30.19
CA VAL A 12 31.09 15.33 29.19
C VAL A 12 29.64 14.98 29.46
N LEU A 13 28.77 15.97 29.25
CA LEU A 13 27.33 15.85 29.32
C LEU A 13 26.87 15.12 28.05
N GLY A 14 26.69 13.80 28.20
CA GLY A 14 25.70 12.99 27.52
C GLY A 14 25.30 13.38 26.10
N LEU A 15 26.15 13.08 25.12
CA LEU A 15 25.67 12.71 23.78
C LEU A 15 25.22 11.24 23.79
N SER A 16 24.39 10.86 24.76
CA SER A 16 23.50 9.71 24.59
C SER A 16 22.34 10.21 23.74
N GLY A 17 22.61 10.46 22.46
CA GLY A 17 21.56 10.57 21.47
C GLY A 17 20.71 9.31 21.64
N CYS A 18 19.44 9.47 21.99
CA CYS A 18 18.48 8.39 21.89
C CYS A 18 18.49 7.93 20.44
N HIS A 19 19.31 6.93 20.14
CA HIS A 19 19.16 6.13 18.95
C HIS A 19 17.89 5.34 19.20
N ARG A 20 16.73 5.99 18.98
CA ARG A 20 15.44 5.36 19.07
C ARG A 20 15.47 4.35 17.92
N GLN A 21 15.82 3.10 18.25
CA GLN A 21 15.70 2.02 17.30
C GLN A 21 14.29 2.11 16.75
N PRO A 22 14.12 2.11 15.41
CA PRO A 22 12.78 2.11 14.85
C PRO A 22 12.02 0.95 15.50
N ASP A 23 10.85 1.26 16.06
CA ASP A 23 10.05 0.27 16.79
C ASP A 23 9.88 -0.97 15.90
N LYS A 24 10.28 -2.13 16.42
CA LYS A 24 10.19 -3.40 15.70
C LYS A 24 8.74 -3.64 15.28
N LEU A 25 8.53 -4.09 14.04
CA LEU A 25 7.18 -4.44 13.62
C LEU A 25 6.72 -5.72 14.33
N PRO A 26 5.41 -5.88 14.57
CA PRO A 26 4.89 -7.13 15.12
C PRO A 26 5.18 -8.31 14.16
N PRO A 27 5.10 -9.56 14.65
CA PRO A 27 5.12 -10.73 13.78
C PRO A 27 4.09 -10.60 12.65
N LEU A 28 4.38 -11.24 11.51
CA LEU A 28 3.49 -11.23 10.34
C LEU A 28 2.09 -11.70 10.73
N GLY A 29 1.10 -10.84 10.51
CA GLY A 29 -0.28 -11.04 10.95
C GLY A 29 -1.17 -9.84 10.65
N ASN A 30 -2.37 -9.81 11.23
CA ASN A 30 -3.37 -8.76 10.99
C ASN A 30 -2.85 -7.33 11.25
N ALA A 31 -1.99 -7.16 12.26
CA ALA A 31 -1.42 -5.86 12.61
C ALA A 31 -0.56 -5.28 11.47
N VAL A 32 0.15 -6.13 10.72
CA VAL A 32 0.95 -5.70 9.56
C VAL A 32 0.04 -5.27 8.41
N ILE A 33 -1.06 -6.00 8.17
CA ILE A 33 -2.07 -5.60 7.17
C ILE A 33 -2.68 -4.24 7.52
N SER A 34 -3.08 -4.03 8.78
CA SER A 34 -3.58 -2.74 9.25
C SER A 34 -2.57 -1.61 9.07
N GLN A 35 -1.29 -1.88 9.28
CA GLN A 35 -0.22 -0.91 9.03
C GLN A 35 -0.04 -0.60 7.54
N VAL A 36 -0.11 -1.60 6.64
CA VAL A 36 -0.09 -1.35 5.19
C VAL A 36 -1.23 -0.41 4.81
N VAL A 37 -2.45 -0.71 5.25
CA VAL A 37 -3.63 0.14 4.99
C VAL A 37 -3.43 1.55 5.56
N ALA A 38 -2.91 1.67 6.78
CA ALA A 38 -2.62 2.98 7.38
C ALA A 38 -1.57 3.77 6.57
N ARG A 39 -0.50 3.12 6.10
CA ARG A 39 0.51 3.77 5.25
C ARG A 39 -0.03 4.17 3.89
N MET A 40 -0.90 3.35 3.31
CA MET A 40 -1.63 3.75 2.10
C MET A 40 -2.46 5.00 2.36
N THR A 41 -3.17 5.08 3.49
CA THR A 41 -3.94 6.27 3.90
C THR A 41 -3.04 7.50 4.04
N ASP A 42 -1.89 7.37 4.72
CA ASP A 42 -0.92 8.48 4.86
C ASP A 42 -0.52 9.04 3.48
N VAL A 43 -0.24 8.15 2.52
CA VAL A 43 0.09 8.54 1.14
C VAL A 43 -1.12 9.16 0.42
N MET A 44 -2.33 8.65 0.62
CA MET A 44 -3.55 9.23 0.03
C MET A 44 -3.83 10.64 0.56
N VAL A 45 -3.57 10.89 1.85
CA VAL A 45 -3.67 12.22 2.45
C VAL A 45 -2.64 13.16 1.84
N HIS A 46 -1.38 12.71 1.72
CA HIS A 46 -0.32 13.47 1.04
C HIS A 46 -0.70 13.83 -0.41
N ASP A 47 -1.30 12.89 -1.14
CA ASP A 47 -1.69 13.04 -2.55
C ASP A 47 -3.03 13.75 -2.75
N VAL A 48 -3.74 14.13 -1.68
CA VAL A 48 -5.10 14.71 -1.74
C VAL A 48 -6.04 13.80 -2.57
N THR A 49 -5.96 12.49 -2.32
CA THR A 49 -6.72 11.48 -3.07
C THR A 49 -8.21 11.61 -2.77
N ASN A 50 -9.03 11.65 -3.81
CA ASN A 50 -10.48 11.72 -3.66
C ASN A 50 -11.08 10.38 -3.17
N PRO A 51 -12.26 10.39 -2.51
CA PRO A 51 -12.80 9.17 -1.90
C PRO A 51 -13.06 7.99 -2.87
N PRO A 52 -13.64 8.19 -4.08
CA PRO A 52 -13.78 7.10 -5.06
C PRO A 52 -12.44 6.45 -5.45
N LEU A 53 -11.41 7.27 -5.71
CA LEU A 53 -10.08 6.78 -6.06
C LEU A 53 -9.40 6.07 -4.89
N ALA A 54 -9.58 6.54 -3.66
CA ALA A 54 -9.10 5.88 -2.45
C ALA A 54 -9.69 4.47 -2.31
N ALA A 55 -11.00 4.31 -2.50
CA ALA A 55 -11.67 3.01 -2.48
C ALA A 55 -11.07 2.06 -3.53
N ARG A 56 -10.81 2.56 -4.75
CA ARG A 56 -10.15 1.80 -5.82
C ARG A 56 -8.76 1.31 -5.41
N PHE A 57 -7.93 2.17 -4.80
CA PHE A 57 -6.59 1.80 -4.36
C PHE A 57 -6.61 0.73 -3.27
N PHE A 58 -7.47 0.86 -2.25
CA PHE A 58 -7.61 -0.16 -1.22
C PHE A 58 -8.10 -1.48 -1.79
N ALA A 59 -9.12 -1.47 -2.65
CA ALA A 59 -9.70 -2.68 -3.22
C ALA A 59 -8.64 -3.54 -3.94
N TYR A 60 -7.86 -2.95 -4.85
CA TYR A 60 -6.85 -3.71 -5.58
C TYR A 60 -5.65 -4.12 -4.75
N ALA A 61 -5.20 -3.29 -3.79
CA ALA A 61 -4.12 -3.69 -2.88
C ALA A 61 -4.55 -4.88 -2.02
N CYS A 62 -5.73 -4.82 -1.40
CA CYS A 62 -6.28 -5.91 -0.60
C CYS A 62 -6.54 -7.17 -1.45
N LEU A 63 -7.04 -7.01 -2.67
CA LEU A 63 -7.26 -8.12 -3.60
C LEU A 63 -5.95 -8.85 -3.95
N ALA A 64 -4.85 -8.11 -4.09
CA ALA A 64 -3.54 -8.71 -4.32
C ALA A 64 -3.06 -9.56 -3.13
N GLY A 65 -3.21 -9.06 -1.91
CA GLY A 65 -2.90 -9.84 -0.71
C GLY A 65 -3.82 -11.06 -0.55
N TYR A 66 -5.13 -10.86 -0.79
CA TYR A 66 -6.13 -11.92 -0.72
C TYR A 66 -5.83 -13.08 -1.68
N GLU A 67 -5.48 -12.78 -2.93
CA GLU A 67 -5.23 -13.85 -3.91
C GLU A 67 -4.01 -14.70 -3.54
N VAL A 68 -2.99 -14.10 -2.90
CA VAL A 68 -1.86 -14.88 -2.34
C VAL A 68 -2.37 -15.85 -1.27
N VAL A 69 -3.27 -15.40 -0.38
CA VAL A 69 -3.87 -16.26 0.65
C VAL A 69 -4.70 -17.38 0.02
N ALA A 70 -5.57 -17.06 -0.94
CA ALA A 70 -6.42 -18.04 -1.64
C ALA A 70 -5.60 -19.11 -2.40
N GLN A 71 -4.40 -18.78 -2.87
CA GLN A 71 -3.48 -19.72 -3.53
C GLN A 71 -2.76 -20.67 -2.56
N HIS A 72 -2.92 -20.49 -1.24
CA HIS A 72 -2.25 -21.26 -0.19
C HIS A 72 -3.20 -21.90 0.83
N ASP A 73 -4.42 -21.38 0.95
CA ASP A 73 -5.42 -21.86 1.88
C ASP A 73 -6.75 -22.09 1.14
N SER A 74 -7.11 -23.36 0.98
CA SER A 74 -8.33 -23.78 0.28
C SER A 74 -9.63 -23.35 0.96
N THR A 75 -9.58 -22.86 2.20
CA THR A 75 -10.74 -22.27 2.88
C THR A 75 -11.14 -20.91 2.29
N TYR A 76 -10.22 -20.24 1.59
CA TYR A 76 -10.46 -18.98 0.90
C TYR A 76 -10.46 -19.21 -0.62
N PRO A 77 -11.63 -19.19 -1.28
CA PRO A 77 -11.70 -19.38 -2.72
C PRO A 77 -11.14 -18.17 -3.47
N SER A 78 -10.54 -18.40 -4.64
CA SER A 78 -10.18 -17.30 -5.55
C SER A 78 -11.41 -16.45 -5.90
N MET A 79 -11.20 -15.15 -6.16
CA MET A 79 -12.27 -14.24 -6.57
C MET A 79 -12.76 -14.46 -8.00
N ARG A 80 -12.20 -15.44 -8.72
CA ARG A 80 -12.65 -15.81 -10.07
C ARG A 80 -14.09 -16.30 -10.04
N GLY A 81 -14.92 -15.72 -10.91
CA GLY A 81 -16.36 -16.01 -10.96
C GLY A 81 -17.19 -15.29 -9.88
N THR A 82 -16.53 -14.58 -8.94
CA THR A 82 -17.19 -13.70 -7.97
C THR A 82 -17.10 -12.24 -8.44
N LEU A 83 -15.90 -11.79 -8.81
CA LEU A 83 -15.68 -10.44 -9.33
C LEU A 83 -15.82 -10.40 -10.86
N ASN A 84 -16.36 -9.29 -11.37
CA ASN A 84 -16.61 -9.08 -12.79
C ASN A 84 -15.31 -9.17 -13.60
N ASP A 85 -15.28 -10.04 -14.61
CA ASP A 85 -14.12 -10.23 -15.49
C ASP A 85 -12.79 -10.55 -14.76
N TYR A 86 -12.85 -11.05 -13.52
CA TYR A 86 -11.63 -11.38 -12.77
C TYR A 86 -10.92 -12.59 -13.40
N PRO A 87 -9.67 -12.42 -13.86
CA PRO A 87 -8.95 -13.48 -14.55
C PRO A 87 -8.56 -14.58 -13.57
N ALA A 88 -8.20 -15.74 -14.10
CA ALA A 88 -7.47 -16.73 -13.31
C ALA A 88 -6.07 -16.16 -13.01
N ILE A 89 -5.78 -15.89 -11.73
CA ILE A 89 -4.46 -15.43 -11.33
C ILE A 89 -3.55 -16.65 -11.21
N GLU A 90 -2.52 -16.67 -12.05
CA GLU A 90 -1.54 -17.76 -12.09
C GLU A 90 -0.65 -17.72 -10.85
N LYS A 91 -0.51 -18.87 -10.21
CA LYS A 91 0.43 -19.06 -9.11
C LYS A 91 1.87 -19.07 -9.69
N PRO A 92 2.78 -18.25 -9.17
CA PRO A 92 4.19 -18.29 -9.58
C PRO A 92 4.78 -19.69 -9.33
N ALA A 93 5.39 -20.28 -10.37
CA ALA A 93 6.11 -21.54 -10.26
C ALA A 93 7.47 -21.34 -9.58
N ASP A 94 7.99 -22.40 -8.96
CA ASP A 94 9.39 -22.52 -8.53
C ASP A 94 9.87 -21.56 -7.42
N LEU A 95 9.02 -21.31 -6.42
CA LEU A 95 9.38 -20.56 -5.21
C LEU A 95 9.17 -21.40 -3.94
N PRO A 96 9.87 -22.52 -3.72
CA PRO A 96 9.55 -23.46 -2.64
C PRO A 96 9.78 -22.93 -1.20
N ARG A 97 10.54 -21.84 -1.05
CA ARG A 97 10.95 -21.27 0.25
C ARG A 97 10.27 -19.95 0.59
N HIS A 98 9.32 -19.47 -0.21
CA HIS A 98 8.57 -18.27 0.11
C HIS A 98 7.68 -18.47 1.36
N SER A 99 7.40 -17.38 2.08
CA SER A 99 6.36 -17.32 3.11
C SER A 99 5.08 -16.77 2.48
N PRO A 100 3.95 -17.51 2.54
CA PRO A 100 2.66 -17.01 2.06
C PRO A 100 2.23 -15.69 2.72
N GLU A 101 2.46 -15.55 4.02
CA GLU A 101 2.10 -14.36 4.81
C GLU A 101 2.89 -13.13 4.38
N LEU A 102 4.21 -13.28 4.25
CA LEU A 102 5.07 -12.19 3.76
C LEU A 102 4.73 -11.85 2.31
N SER A 103 4.49 -12.86 1.47
CA SER A 103 4.12 -12.68 0.07
C SER A 103 2.80 -11.91 -0.07
N ALA A 104 1.81 -12.18 0.77
CA ALA A 104 0.53 -11.49 0.76
C ALA A 104 0.69 -10.00 1.10
N VAL A 105 1.41 -9.68 2.17
CA VAL A 105 1.69 -8.30 2.58
C VAL A 105 2.49 -7.55 1.52
N LEU A 106 3.53 -8.18 0.96
CA LEU A 106 4.33 -7.58 -0.10
C LEU A 106 3.52 -7.40 -1.39
N ALA A 107 2.55 -8.27 -1.69
CA ALA A 107 1.67 -8.11 -2.86
C ALA A 107 0.74 -6.91 -2.70
N MET A 108 0.22 -6.67 -1.48
CA MET A 108 -0.52 -5.45 -1.15
C MET A 108 0.35 -4.21 -1.37
N LEU A 109 1.56 -4.20 -0.79
CA LEU A 109 2.50 -3.07 -0.89
C LEU A 109 2.92 -2.80 -2.34
N ALA A 110 3.31 -3.83 -3.10
CA ALA A 110 3.71 -3.68 -4.50
C ALA A 110 2.59 -3.08 -5.36
N THR A 111 1.35 -3.52 -5.13
CA THR A 111 0.16 -3.01 -5.83
C THR A 111 -0.12 -1.56 -5.45
N ALA A 112 -0.12 -1.25 -4.14
CA ALA A 112 -0.32 0.10 -3.63
C ALA A 112 0.73 1.09 -4.16
N LYS A 113 2.02 0.72 -4.09
CA LYS A 113 3.16 1.50 -4.60
C LYS A 113 2.99 1.88 -6.07
N LYS A 114 2.39 1.01 -6.87
CA LYS A 114 2.23 1.23 -8.30
C LYS A 114 0.97 2.03 -8.64
N MET A 115 -0.07 1.94 -7.82
CA MET A 115 -1.35 2.61 -8.06
C MET A 115 -1.40 4.04 -7.52
N GLN A 116 -0.76 4.29 -6.38
CA GLN A 116 -0.75 5.61 -5.75
C GLN A 116 0.30 6.52 -6.40
N PRO A 117 -0.02 7.79 -6.72
CA PRO A 117 0.93 8.73 -7.34
C PRO A 117 2.25 8.86 -6.57
N SER A 118 2.20 9.05 -5.26
CA SER A 118 3.38 9.07 -4.38
C SER A 118 3.64 7.72 -3.70
N GLY A 119 3.29 6.61 -4.37
CA GLY A 119 3.45 5.26 -3.83
C GLY A 119 4.89 4.89 -3.46
N THR A 120 5.90 5.59 -4.01
CA THR A 120 7.31 5.42 -3.63
C THR A 120 7.57 5.67 -2.13
N LEU A 121 6.73 6.48 -1.47
CA LEU A 121 6.81 6.73 -0.03
C LEU A 121 6.58 5.45 0.81
N LEU A 122 5.90 4.44 0.26
CA LEU A 122 5.72 3.15 0.93
C LEU A 122 7.00 2.30 0.97
N GLN A 123 8.03 2.63 0.17
CA GLN A 123 9.31 1.90 0.18
C GLN A 123 9.94 1.88 1.58
N ALA A 124 9.92 3.01 2.29
CA ALA A 124 10.47 3.10 3.65
C ALA A 124 9.73 2.21 4.67
N TYR A 125 8.47 1.85 4.41
CA TYR A 125 7.76 0.88 5.22
C TYR A 125 8.11 -0.55 4.81
N GLU A 126 8.18 -0.85 3.51
CA GLU A 126 8.63 -2.15 2.99
C GLU A 126 10.03 -2.50 3.54
N ASP A 127 10.99 -1.58 3.49
CA ASP A 127 12.36 -1.81 3.97
C ASP A 127 12.38 -2.18 5.46
N ARG A 128 11.64 -1.43 6.29
CA ARG A 128 11.51 -1.74 7.73
C ARG A 128 10.82 -3.07 8.00
N LEU A 129 9.84 -3.44 7.17
CA LEU A 129 9.18 -4.74 7.27
C LEU A 129 10.17 -5.87 6.98
N LEU A 130 10.97 -5.74 5.93
CA LEU A 130 11.98 -6.75 5.58
C LEU A 130 13.05 -6.87 6.66
N ASP A 131 13.52 -5.75 7.23
CA ASP A 131 14.46 -5.75 8.35
C ASP A 131 13.89 -6.42 9.61
N SER A 132 12.60 -6.22 9.87
CA SER A 132 11.89 -6.91 10.95
C SER A 132 11.82 -8.42 10.70
N CYS A 133 11.56 -8.85 9.46
CA CYS A 133 11.55 -10.26 9.09
C CYS A 133 12.93 -10.91 9.28
N ARG A 134 14.01 -10.23 8.88
CA ARG A 134 15.40 -10.69 9.14
C ARG A 134 15.66 -10.88 10.63
N THR A 135 15.22 -9.91 11.44
CA THR A 135 15.35 -9.96 12.90
C THR A 135 14.56 -11.12 13.52
N LEU A 136 13.43 -11.49 12.90
CA LEU A 136 12.61 -12.64 13.29
C LEU A 136 13.16 -13.99 12.78
N GLY A 137 14.29 -13.99 12.07
CA GLY A 137 14.98 -15.20 11.61
C GLY A 137 14.58 -15.68 10.22
N PHE A 138 13.91 -14.85 9.41
CA PHE A 138 13.66 -15.19 8.00
C PHE A 138 15.00 -15.23 7.24
N ALA A 139 15.26 -16.32 6.52
CA ALA A 139 16.38 -16.40 5.61
C ALA A 139 16.20 -15.39 4.45
N GLU A 140 17.28 -14.80 3.95
CA GLU A 140 17.21 -13.88 2.80
C GLU A 140 16.53 -14.53 1.60
N GLU A 141 16.76 -15.82 1.37
CA GLU A 141 16.11 -16.54 0.29
C GLU A 141 14.58 -16.61 0.45
N THR A 142 14.08 -16.79 1.67
CA THR A 142 12.64 -16.74 1.93
C THR A 142 12.08 -15.36 1.64
N ILE A 143 12.80 -14.30 2.03
CA ILE A 143 12.42 -12.91 1.75
C ILE A 143 12.38 -12.66 0.23
N ASP A 144 13.44 -13.04 -0.47
CA ASP A 144 13.57 -12.83 -1.92
C ASP A 144 12.50 -13.59 -2.70
N GLN A 145 12.29 -14.87 -2.38
CA GLN A 145 11.24 -15.66 -3.02
C GLN A 145 9.83 -15.11 -2.70
N SER A 146 9.59 -14.64 -1.47
CA SER A 146 8.32 -13.99 -1.11
C SER A 146 8.08 -12.71 -1.89
N LYS A 147 9.13 -11.90 -2.09
CA LYS A 147 9.07 -10.70 -2.92
C LYS A 147 8.81 -11.02 -4.39
N GLN A 148 9.46 -12.04 -4.93
CA GLN A 148 9.22 -12.50 -6.30
C GLN A 148 7.77 -12.96 -6.49
N TYR A 149 7.25 -13.74 -5.54
CA TYR A 149 5.85 -14.17 -5.53
C TYR A 149 4.90 -12.98 -5.54
N ALA A 150 5.11 -12.05 -4.60
CA ALA A 150 4.32 -10.84 -4.45
C ALA A 150 4.28 -9.98 -5.71
N LEU A 151 5.44 -9.77 -6.35
CA LEU A 151 5.54 -8.99 -7.58
C LEU A 151 4.82 -9.65 -8.74
N ALA A 152 4.88 -10.98 -8.85
CA ALA A 152 4.19 -11.72 -9.90
C ALA A 152 2.66 -11.65 -9.75
N VAL A 153 2.12 -11.79 -8.53
CA VAL A 153 0.68 -11.60 -8.27
C VAL A 153 0.28 -10.14 -8.49
N SER A 154 1.01 -9.18 -7.92
CA SER A 154 0.73 -7.75 -8.08
C SER A 154 0.67 -7.34 -9.55
N LYS A 155 1.57 -7.84 -10.40
CA LYS A 155 1.56 -7.59 -11.85
C LYS A 155 0.24 -8.00 -12.51
N GLN A 156 -0.30 -9.17 -12.16
CA GLN A 156 -1.56 -9.68 -12.71
C GLN A 156 -2.76 -8.86 -12.21
N ILE A 157 -2.77 -8.50 -10.92
CA ILE A 157 -3.80 -7.63 -10.34
C ILE A 157 -3.79 -6.24 -10.96
N LEU A 158 -2.62 -5.66 -11.18
CA LEU A 158 -2.48 -4.37 -11.86
C LEU A 158 -2.95 -4.42 -13.32
N ALA A 159 -2.75 -5.55 -14.01
CA ALA A 159 -3.30 -5.75 -15.35
C ALA A 159 -4.84 -5.79 -15.32
N TYR A 160 -5.42 -6.51 -14.37
CA TYR A 160 -6.86 -6.52 -14.13
C TYR A 160 -7.41 -5.13 -13.76
N ALA A 161 -6.69 -4.38 -12.92
CA ALA A 161 -7.03 -3.00 -12.55
C ALA A 161 -6.95 -2.04 -13.73
N LYS A 162 -5.96 -2.18 -14.62
CA LYS A 162 -5.84 -1.34 -15.82
C LYS A 162 -7.02 -1.53 -16.79
N ALA A 163 -7.65 -2.70 -16.77
CA ALA A 163 -8.79 -3.03 -17.62
C ALA A 163 -10.14 -2.53 -17.07
N ASP A 164 -10.18 -1.90 -15.90
CA ASP A 164 -11.42 -1.50 -15.21
C ASP A 164 -12.10 -0.25 -15.76
N ARG A 165 -11.55 0.34 -16.84
CA ARG A 165 -12.04 1.53 -17.53
C ARG A 165 -11.87 2.85 -16.76
N TYR A 166 -11.24 2.87 -15.59
CA TYR A 166 -10.92 4.12 -14.88
C TYR A 166 -10.11 5.09 -15.76
N ASN A 167 -9.15 4.57 -16.54
CA ASN A 167 -8.34 5.36 -17.47
C ASN A 167 -9.11 5.99 -18.64
N ARG A 168 -10.41 5.72 -18.77
CA ARG A 168 -11.29 6.31 -19.80
C ARG A 168 -12.09 7.50 -19.26
N ILE A 169 -12.15 7.68 -17.93
CA ILE A 169 -12.98 8.72 -17.31
C ILE A 169 -12.60 10.11 -17.82
N SER A 170 -11.31 10.37 -18.02
CA SER A 170 -10.80 11.65 -18.52
C SER A 170 -11.30 12.03 -19.92
N ASN A 171 -11.91 11.09 -20.66
CA ASN A 171 -12.42 11.32 -22.01
C ASN A 171 -13.88 11.82 -22.00
N TYR A 172 -14.59 11.74 -20.88
CA TYR A 172 -15.97 12.22 -20.79
C TYR A 172 -16.03 13.74 -20.59
N PRO A 173 -17.10 14.41 -21.06
CA PRO A 173 -17.29 15.85 -20.86
C PRO A 173 -17.37 16.20 -19.38
N ARG A 174 -16.78 17.32 -18.95
CA ARG A 174 -16.93 17.79 -17.57
C ARG A 174 -18.40 18.08 -17.26
N TYR A 175 -18.88 17.68 -16.09
CA TYR A 175 -20.22 18.03 -15.63
C TYR A 175 -20.35 19.56 -15.58
N THR A 176 -21.39 20.06 -16.25
CA THR A 176 -21.77 21.48 -16.23
C THR A 176 -23.25 21.55 -15.88
N PRO A 177 -23.62 22.18 -14.75
CA PRO A 177 -25.02 22.25 -14.36
C PRO A 177 -25.81 23.11 -15.36
N THR A 178 -26.98 22.62 -15.76
CA THR A 178 -27.93 23.40 -16.57
C THR A 178 -28.80 24.26 -15.65
N ALA A 179 -29.22 25.43 -16.09
CA ALA A 179 -30.15 26.27 -15.33
C ALA A 179 -31.47 25.52 -15.05
N GLY A 180 -31.90 25.48 -13.78
CA GLY A 180 -33.14 24.83 -13.38
C GLY A 180 -33.05 24.22 -11.97
N GLY A 181 -34.20 23.95 -11.36
CA GLY A 181 -34.26 23.27 -10.08
C GLY A 181 -33.80 21.81 -10.18
N GLY A 182 -33.15 21.30 -9.13
CA GLY A 182 -32.75 19.89 -9.00
C GLY A 182 -31.34 19.54 -9.50
N ASN A 183 -30.66 20.45 -10.20
CA ASN A 183 -29.26 20.24 -10.59
C ASN A 183 -28.31 20.60 -9.43
N TRP A 184 -27.24 19.82 -9.26
CA TRP A 184 -26.19 20.16 -8.30
C TRP A 184 -25.32 21.28 -8.85
N TYR A 185 -25.03 22.28 -8.01
CA TYR A 185 -24.12 23.39 -8.31
C TYR A 185 -22.94 23.37 -7.33
N PRO A 186 -21.74 23.81 -7.75
CA PRO A 186 -20.62 24.00 -6.85
C PRO A 186 -20.98 24.94 -5.69
N THR A 187 -20.56 24.58 -4.48
CA THR A 187 -20.87 25.33 -3.25
C THR A 187 -19.65 26.10 -2.72
N PRO A 188 -19.86 27.23 -2.02
CA PRO A 188 -18.77 27.95 -1.34
C PRO A 188 -18.11 27.08 -0.25
N PRO A 189 -16.87 27.40 0.16
CA PRO A 189 -16.05 28.51 -0.32
C PRO A 189 -15.27 28.21 -1.61
N GLY A 190 -15.06 26.93 -1.94
CA GLY A 190 -14.13 26.53 -3.01
C GLY A 190 -14.74 26.48 -4.41
N PHE A 191 -16.07 26.33 -4.52
CA PHE A 191 -16.78 26.15 -5.79
C PHE A 191 -16.12 25.07 -6.69
N PHE A 192 -15.63 23.99 -6.07
CA PHE A 192 -14.93 22.93 -6.77
C PHE A 192 -15.84 22.20 -7.77
N ALA A 193 -15.25 21.70 -8.85
CA ALA A 193 -15.91 20.79 -9.78
C ALA A 193 -16.35 19.50 -9.03
N PRO A 194 -17.41 18.80 -9.51
CA PRO A 194 -17.84 17.57 -8.87
C PRO A 194 -16.73 16.52 -8.97
N VAL A 195 -16.55 15.78 -7.89
CA VAL A 195 -15.55 14.71 -7.79
C VAL A 195 -16.03 13.50 -8.59
N GLU A 196 -15.21 13.06 -9.55
CA GLU A 196 -15.37 11.82 -10.31
C GLU A 196 -16.81 11.55 -10.82
N PRO A 197 -17.43 12.46 -11.61
CA PRO A 197 -18.83 12.34 -12.02
C PRO A 197 -19.15 11.10 -12.87
N TYR A 198 -18.13 10.43 -13.43
CA TYR A 198 -18.27 9.21 -14.24
C TYR A 198 -17.65 7.98 -13.57
N PHE A 199 -17.44 8.00 -12.26
CA PHE A 199 -16.89 6.83 -11.54
C PHE A 199 -17.80 5.59 -11.67
N ASN A 200 -19.10 5.80 -11.89
CA ASN A 200 -20.06 4.74 -12.21
C ASN A 200 -19.77 3.98 -13.51
N THR A 201 -18.84 4.46 -14.36
CA THR A 201 -18.41 3.77 -15.59
C THR A 201 -17.22 2.82 -15.37
N VAL A 202 -16.61 2.86 -14.18
CA VAL A 202 -15.58 1.91 -13.77
C VAL A 202 -16.23 0.55 -13.55
N ARG A 203 -15.55 -0.54 -13.92
CA ARG A 203 -16.03 -1.90 -13.65
C ARG A 203 -16.26 -2.06 -12.14
N PRO A 204 -17.48 -2.44 -11.70
CA PRO A 204 -17.78 -2.67 -10.29
C PRO A 204 -17.16 -3.97 -9.78
#